data_AF-A0A811ZLT8-F1
#
_entry.id   AF-A0A811ZLT8-F1
#
_cell.length_a   1.000
_cell.length_b   1.000
_cell.length_c   1.000
_cell.angle_alpha   90.00
_cell.angle_beta   90.00
_cell.angle_gamma   90.00
#
_symmetry.space_group_name_H-M   'P 1'
#
loop_
_entity.id
_entity.type
_entity.pdbx_description
1 polymer ?
#
loop_
_entity_poly.entity_id
_entity_poly.type
_entity_poly.pdbx_seq_one_letter_code
_entity_poly.pdbx_strand_id
1 'polypeptide(L)'
;MVNVSKTHGIFCKKYRKHQPHKVTQYKKGKDSLYAQGKWHYDRKLKTSKKIVLRLEYFEPNCRSKKMLAIRCKHFELGGRAK
;
A
#
# COMPACT_ATOMS: atom_id res chain seq x y z
N MET A 1 -11.42 -0.85 -12.58
CA MET A 1 -10.31 -1.77 -12.27
C MET A 1 -9.05 -0.93 -12.12
N VAL A 2 -8.25 -1.10 -11.07
CA VAL A 2 -7.01 -0.33 -10.86
C VAL A 2 -5.82 -1.28 -10.96
N ASN A 3 -4.92 -1.02 -11.91
CA ASN A 3 -3.65 -1.73 -12.04
C ASN A 3 -2.51 -0.85 -11.49
N VAL A 4 -1.62 -1.42 -10.69
CA VAL A 4 -0.42 -0.73 -10.19
C VAL A 4 0.82 -1.53 -10.54
N SER A 5 1.87 -0.85 -11.02
CA SER A 5 3.15 -1.48 -11.34
C SER A 5 3.82 -2.07 -10.10
N LYS A 6 4.58 -3.16 -10.28
CA LYS A 6 5.38 -3.76 -9.17
C LYS A 6 6.58 -2.90 -8.76
N THR A 7 6.93 -1.92 -9.58
CA THR A 7 8.03 -0.99 -9.34
C THR A 7 7.55 0.45 -9.55
N HIS A 8 7.88 1.36 -8.63
CA HIS A 8 7.56 2.78 -8.74
C HIS A 8 8.78 3.64 -8.46
N GLY A 9 9.09 4.59 -9.35
CA GLY A 9 10.15 5.57 -9.12
C GLY A 9 9.70 6.60 -8.07
N ILE A 10 10.36 6.67 -6.92
CA ILE A 10 10.05 7.65 -5.87
C ILE A 10 11.34 8.33 -5.42
N PHE A 11 11.22 9.62 -5.09
CA PHE A 11 12.31 10.41 -4.56
C PHE A 11 12.78 9.92 -3.18
N CYS A 12 14.08 9.62 -3.08
CA CYS A 12 14.75 9.42 -1.79
C CYS A 12 15.09 10.74 -1.15
N LYS A 13 14.64 10.98 0.09
CA LYS A 13 15.19 12.11 0.86
C LYS A 13 16.65 11.91 1.24
N LYS A 14 17.04 10.67 1.57
CA LYS A 14 18.43 10.34 1.99
C LYS A 14 19.45 10.55 0.88
N TYR A 15 19.14 10.10 -0.34
CA TYR A 15 20.06 10.18 -1.48
C TYR A 15 19.74 11.32 -2.46
N ARG A 16 18.72 12.14 -2.16
CA ARG A 16 18.24 13.26 -3.00
C ARG A 16 18.05 12.91 -4.49
N LYS A 17 17.62 11.68 -4.79
CA LYS A 17 17.42 11.18 -6.16
C LYS A 17 16.20 10.27 -6.25
N HIS A 18 15.60 10.19 -7.44
CA HIS A 18 14.56 9.20 -7.73
C HIS A 18 15.17 7.80 -7.81
N GLN A 19 14.50 6.83 -7.20
CA GLN A 19 14.94 5.45 -7.16
C GLN A 19 13.75 4.49 -7.28
N PRO A 20 13.95 3.32 -7.88
CA PRO A 20 12.90 2.31 -7.98
C PRO A 20 12.60 1.73 -6.59
N HIS A 21 11.31 1.70 -6.26
CA HIS A 21 10.80 1.03 -5.07
C HIS A 21 10.00 -0.19 -5.46
N LYS A 22 10.16 -1.28 -4.71
CA LYS A 22 9.31 -2.45 -4.82
C LYS A 22 7.95 -2.13 -4.21
N VAL A 23 6.90 -2.29 -4.99
CA VAL A 23 5.51 -2.12 -4.57
C VAL A 23 4.98 -3.49 -4.14
N THR A 24 4.49 -3.58 -2.91
CA THR A 24 3.80 -4.77 -2.40
C THR A 24 2.47 -4.37 -1.78
N GLN A 25 1.50 -5.28 -1.80
CA GLN A 25 0.28 -5.08 -1.03
C GLN A 25 0.58 -5.26 0.46
N TYR A 26 0.21 -4.26 1.27
CA TYR A 26 0.31 -4.38 2.72
C TYR A 26 -0.73 -5.37 3.23
N LYS A 27 -0.25 -6.42 3.92
CA LYS A 27 -1.10 -7.33 4.68
C LYS A 27 -1.26 -6.77 6.09
N LYS A 28 -2.50 -6.43 6.45
CA LYS A 28 -2.84 -6.01 7.82
C LYS A 28 -2.68 -7.22 8.74
N GLY A 29 -2.10 -7.00 9.92
CA GLY A 29 -2.10 -8.00 10.99
C GLY A 29 -3.52 -8.22 11.55
N LYS A 30 -3.64 -9.20 12.45
CA LYS A 30 -4.90 -9.47 13.17
C LYS A 30 -5.29 -8.23 13.99
N ASP A 31 -6.57 -7.86 13.91
CA ASP A 31 -7.11 -6.75 14.70
C ASP A 31 -7.24 -7.14 16.18
N SER A 32 -6.98 -6.19 17.08
CA SER A 32 -7.25 -6.35 18.51
C SER A 32 -8.76 -6.33 18.77
N LEU A 33 -9.23 -7.26 19.61
CA LEU A 33 -10.64 -7.34 20.01
C LEU A 33 -11.07 -6.17 20.90
N TYR A 34 -10.14 -5.61 21.67
CA TYR A 34 -10.40 -4.56 22.66
C TYR A 34 -10.21 -3.14 22.08
N ALA A 35 -10.06 -3.00 20.76
CA ALA A 35 -9.91 -1.70 20.13
C ALA A 35 -11.23 -0.90 20.24
N GLN A 36 -11.15 0.29 20.83
CA GLN A 36 -12.27 1.21 20.91
C GLN A 36 -12.83 1.50 19.50
N GLY A 37 -14.14 1.33 19.32
CA GLY A 37 -14.83 1.58 18.05
C GLY A 37 -14.84 0.40 17.05
N LYS A 38 -14.29 -0.77 17.39
CA LYS A 38 -14.34 -1.97 16.51
C LYS A 38 -15.77 -2.29 16.05
N TRP A 39 -16.72 -2.31 16.98
CA TRP A 39 -18.15 -2.55 16.71
C TRP A 39 -18.75 -1.53 15.72
N HIS A 40 -18.43 -0.24 15.88
CA HIS A 40 -18.90 0.81 14.96
C HIS A 40 -18.31 0.66 13.55
N TYR A 41 -17.04 0.25 13.45
CA TYR A 41 -16.38 0.04 12.17
C TYR A 41 -16.91 -1.17 11.39
N ASP A 42 -17.31 -2.23 12.09
CA ASP A 42 -17.84 -3.45 11.46
C ASP A 42 -19.27 -3.26 10.92
N ARG A 43 -20.08 -2.45 11.61
CA ARG A 43 -21.45 -2.10 11.15
C ARG A 43 -21.47 -1.22 9.90
N LYS A 44 -20.36 -0.53 9.61
CA LYS A 44 -20.29 0.42 8.47
C LYS A 44 -20.17 -0.33 7.14
N LEU A 45 -21.25 -0.33 6.36
CA LEU A 45 -21.25 -0.80 4.97
C LEU A 45 -20.25 -0.01 4.13
N LYS A 46 -19.29 -0.71 3.51
CA LYS A 46 -18.26 -0.13 2.63
C LYS A 46 -18.42 -0.68 1.22
N THR A 47 -18.73 0.21 0.27
CA THR A 47 -18.84 -0.11 -1.16
C THR A 47 -17.50 -0.29 -1.87
N SER A 48 -16.39 0.15 -1.24
CA SER A 48 -15.03 0.06 -1.76
C SER A 48 -14.04 -0.30 -0.66
N LYS A 49 -13.03 -1.10 -1.01
CA LYS A 49 -11.97 -1.49 -0.09
C LYS A 49 -10.85 -0.46 -0.13
N LYS A 50 -10.30 -0.12 1.04
CA LYS A 50 -9.06 0.66 1.16
C LYS A 50 -7.91 -0.33 1.04
N ILE A 51 -7.16 -0.25 -0.05
CA ILE A 51 -5.96 -1.03 -0.30
C ILE A 51 -4.77 -0.18 0.09
N VAL A 52 -3.88 -0.73 0.90
CA VAL A 52 -2.64 -0.07 1.29
C VAL A 52 -1.48 -0.76 0.58
N LEU A 53 -0.67 0.03 -0.11
CA LEU A 53 0.55 -0.42 -0.77
C LEU A 53 1.74 -0.03 0.09
N ARG A 54 2.66 -0.96 0.26
CA ARG A 54 3.95 -0.77 0.93
C ARG A 54 5.02 -0.64 -0.14
N LEU A 55 5.64 0.53 -0.18
CA LEU A 55 6.75 0.88 -1.05
C LEU A 55 8.04 0.71 -0.26
N GLU A 56 8.88 -0.22 -0.70
CA GLU A 56 10.17 -0.50 -0.09
C GLU A 56 11.30 -0.14 -1.04
N TYR A 57 12.35 0.47 -0.49
CA TYR A 57 13.56 0.75 -1.26
C TYR A 57 14.19 -0.55 -1.74
N PHE A 58 14.63 -0.56 -3.01
CA PHE A 58 15.38 -1.69 -3.56
C PHE A 58 16.80 -1.78 -2.97
N GLU A 59 17.38 -0.65 -2.58
CA GLU A 59 18.74 -0.56 -2.06
C GLU A 59 18.84 -0.88 -0.55
N PRO A 60 19.76 -1.78 -0.13
CA PRO A 60 19.85 -2.27 1.25
C PRO A 60 20.16 -1.16 2.28
N ASN A 61 20.78 -0.07 1.82
CA ASN A 61 21.21 1.03 2.69
C ASN A 61 20.09 2.04 3.01
N CYS A 62 18.90 1.90 2.39
CA CYS A 62 17.73 2.73 2.69
C CYS A 62 16.60 1.87 3.25
N ARG A 63 16.37 1.93 4.56
CA ARG A 63 15.24 1.22 5.21
C ARG A 63 13.92 2.00 5.12
N SER A 64 13.86 3.07 4.34
CA SER A 64 12.68 3.91 4.21
C SER A 64 11.54 3.13 3.57
N LYS A 65 10.40 3.12 4.26
CA LYS A 65 9.15 2.53 3.79
C LYS A 65 8.11 3.62 3.66
N LYS A 66 7.37 3.63 2.55
CA LYS A 66 6.23 4.55 2.37
C LYS A 66 4.95 3.74 2.22
N MET A 67 3.90 4.15 2.92
CA MET A 67 2.57 3.56 2.77
C MET A 67 1.71 4.46 1.89
N LEU A 68 1.13 3.90 0.83
CA LEU A 68 0.20 4.58 -0.06
C LEU A 68 -1.18 3.93 0.09
N ALA A 69 -2.22 4.71 0.38
CA ALA A 69 -3.58 4.19 0.47
C ALA A 69 -4.41 4.59 -0.75
N ILE A 70 -5.07 3.61 -1.36
CA ILE A 70 -5.96 3.79 -2.52
C ILE A 70 -7.31 3.16 -2.18
N ARG A 71 -8.42 3.77 -2.63
CA ARG A 71 -9.76 3.17 -2.56
C ARG A 71 -10.16 2.67 -3.94
N CYS A 72 -10.53 1.41 -4.05
CA CYS A 72 -11.03 0.83 -5.28
C CYS A 72 -11.93 -0.38 -5.00
N LYS A 73 -12.71 -0.79 -6.01
CA LYS A 73 -13.55 -2.00 -5.96
C LYS A 73 -12.75 -3.25 -6.36
N HIS A 74 -11.99 -3.15 -7.45
CA HIS A 74 -11.14 -4.22 -7.99
C HIS A 74 -9.72 -3.68 -8.23
N PHE A 75 -8.72 -4.47 -7.83
CA PHE A 75 -7.30 -4.10 -7.85
C PHE A 75 -6.44 -5.26 -8.34
N GLU A 76 -5.44 -4.93 -9.15
CA GLU A 76 -4.44 -5.87 -9.65
C GLU A 76 -3.05 -5.26 -9.50
N LEU A 77 -2.07 -6.08 -9.10
CA LEU A 77 -0.68 -5.66 -8.94
C LEU A 77 0.20 -6.30 -10.01
N GLY A 78 0.74 -5.46 -10.90
CA GLY A 78 1.56 -5.89 -12.03
C GLY A 78 0.77 -6.67 -13.07
N GLY A 79 -0.51 -6.32 -13.28
CA GLY A 79 -1.26 -6.79 -14.44
C GLY A 79 -0.62 -6.26 -15.73
N ARG A 80 -0.87 -6.95 -16.85
CA ARG A 80 -0.42 -6.47 -18.17
C ARG A 80 -1.00 -5.07 -18.40
N ALA A 81 -0.17 -4.12 -18.80
CA ALA A 81 -0.68 -2.84 -19.28
C ALA A 81 -1.65 -3.13 -20.42
N LYS A 82 -2.85 -2.55 -20.36
CA LYS A 82 -3.75 -2.53 -21.51
C LYS A 82 -3.21 -1.54 -22.53
#